data_AF-A0A7V9NSB6-F1
#
_entry.id   AF-A0A7V9NSB6-F1
#
_cell.length_a   1.000
_cell.length_b   1.000
_cell.length_c   1.000
_cell.angle_alpha   90.00
_cell.angle_beta   90.00
_cell.angle_gamma   90.00
#
_symmetry.space_group_name_H-M   'P 1'
#
loop_
_entity.id
_entity.type
_entity.pdbx_description
1 polymer ?
#
loop_
_entity_poly.entity_id
_entity_poly.type
_entity_poly.pdbx_seq_one_letter_code
_entity_poly.pdbx_strand_id
1 'polypeptide(L)' 'SVKGFVGEAAAMITAENIQVHGGVGFTWDVDAHLLFRRVKANDVLFGRQGWQRQRLADLVLSGAV' A
#
# COMPACT_ATOMS: atom_id res chain seq x y z
N SER A 1 1.15 8.78 9.01
CA SER A 1 2.30 9.26 8.21
C SER A 1 2.00 9.07 6.73
N VAL A 2 2.67 9.81 5.84
CA VAL A 2 2.49 9.65 4.38
C VAL A 2 2.77 8.23 3.91
N LYS A 3 3.82 7.57 4.41
CA LYS A 3 4.13 6.17 4.07
C LYS A 3 2.99 5.20 4.42
N GLY A 4 2.44 5.31 5.63
CA GLY A 4 1.35 4.43 6.07
C GLY A 4 0.11 4.60 5.20
N PHE A 5 -0.30 5.84 4.96
CA PHE A 5 -1.48 6.17 4.17
C PHE A 5 -1.35 5.77 2.69
N VAL A 6 -0.26 6.17 2.03
CA VAL A 6 -0.04 5.88 0.61
C VAL A 6 0.15 4.38 0.37
N GLY A 7 0.85 3.67 1.27
CA GLY A 7 1.01 2.22 1.16
C GLY A 7 -0.31 1.47 1.19
N GLU A 8 -1.20 1.84 2.11
CA GLU A 8 -2.55 1.26 2.24
C GLU A 8 -3.43 1.57 1.02
N ALA A 9 -3.45 2.84 0.58
CA ALA A 9 -4.22 3.25 -0.60
C ALA A 9 -3.72 2.58 -1.89
N ALA A 10 -2.40 2.52 -2.09
CA ALA A 10 -1.82 1.87 -3.27
C ALA A 10 -2.15 0.36 -3.30
N ALA A 11 -2.18 -0.30 -2.13
CA ALA A 11 -2.51 -1.73 -2.06
C ALA A 11 -3.95 -2.00 -2.45
N MET A 12 -4.88 -1.12 -2.05
CA MET A 12 -6.29 -1.17 -2.46
C MET A 12 -6.42 -0.92 -3.97
N ILE A 13 -5.90 0.20 -4.46
CA ILE A 13 -6.08 0.62 -5.87
C ILE A 13 -5.49 -0.40 -6.85
N THR A 14 -4.30 -0.94 -6.55
CA THR A 14 -3.68 -1.94 -7.44
C THR A 14 -4.39 -3.30 -7.39
N ALA A 15 -5.05 -3.64 -6.29
CA ALA A 15 -5.91 -4.82 -6.22
C ALA A 15 -7.19 -4.63 -7.05
N GLU A 16 -7.86 -3.47 -6.92
CA GLU A 16 -9.03 -3.11 -7.72
C GLU A 16 -8.70 -3.04 -9.21
N ASN A 17 -7.52 -2.54 -9.57
CA ASN A 17 -7.06 -2.53 -10.96
C ASN A 17 -7.07 -3.94 -11.57
N ILE A 18 -6.65 -4.96 -10.82
CA ILE A 18 -6.74 -6.37 -11.27
C ILE A 18 -8.21 -6.78 -11.44
N GLN A 19 -9.07 -6.44 -10.47
CA GLN A 19 -10.48 -6.84 -10.51
C GLN A 19 -11.26 -6.23 -11.68
N VAL A 20 -11.03 -4.94 -11.98
CA VAL A 20 -11.68 -4.24 -13.11
C VAL A 20 -11.34 -4.88 -14.46
N HIS A 21 -10.13 -5.40 -14.62
CA HIS A 21 -9.71 -6.11 -15.83
C HIS A 21 -10.18 -7.58 -15.85
N GLY A 22 -10.55 -8.16 -14.70
CA GLY A 22 -10.86 -9.58 -14.60
C GLY A 22 -9.63 -10.45 -14.89
N GLY A 23 -9.83 -11.59 -15.56
CA GLY A 23 -8.75 -12.57 -15.79
C GLY A 23 -7.52 -12.01 -16.51
N VAL A 24 -7.70 -11.07 -17.45
CA VAL A 24 -6.59 -10.43 -18.17
C VAL A 24 -5.69 -9.63 -17.21
N GLY A 25 -6.21 -9.16 -16.08
CA GLY A 25 -5.46 -8.45 -15.04
C GLY A 25 -4.27 -9.23 -14.47
N PHE A 26 -4.24 -10.57 -14.63
CA PHE A 26 -3.13 -11.46 -14.24
C PHE A 26 -2.26 -11.94 -15.41
N THR A 27 -2.51 -11.46 -16.62
CA THR A 27 -1.77 -11.81 -17.84
C THR A 27 -0.78 -10.72 -18.24
N TRP A 28 -0.02 -10.97 -19.30
CA TRP A 28 0.99 -10.03 -19.82
C TRP A 28 0.41 -8.93 -20.71
N ASP A 29 -0.88 -8.99 -21.05
CA ASP A 29 -1.53 -7.99 -21.89
C ASP A 29 -1.80 -6.68 -21.12
N VAL A 30 -1.79 -6.72 -19.78
CA VAL A 30 -1.90 -5.54 -18.91
C VAL A 30 -0.98 -5.63 -17.69
N ASP A 31 -0.43 -4.49 -17.29
CA ASP A 31 0.55 -4.41 -16.19
C ASP A 31 -0.07 -4.46 -14.78
N ALA A 32 -1.37 -4.72 -14.63
CA ALA A 32 -2.08 -4.64 -13.35
C ALA A 32 -1.43 -5.52 -12.27
N HIS A 33 -1.10 -6.77 -12.60
CA HIS A 33 -0.41 -7.70 -11.72
C HIS A 33 1.04 -7.28 -11.36
N LEU A 34 1.76 -6.58 -12.25
CA LEU A 34 3.09 -6.02 -11.95
C LEU A 34 3.00 -4.91 -10.91
N LEU A 35 2.04 -4.00 -11.07
CA LEU A 35 1.81 -2.90 -10.13
C LEU A 35 1.44 -3.41 -8.73
N PHE A 36 0.55 -4.40 -8.65
CA PHE A 36 0.18 -5.01 -7.37
C PHE A 36 1.38 -5.65 -6.66
N ARG A 37 2.19 -6.44 -7.39
CA ARG A 37 3.43 -7.03 -6.83
C ARG A 37 4.38 -5.97 -6.30
N ARG A 38 4.55 -4.86 -7.03
CA ARG A 38 5.44 -3.77 -6.61
C ARG A 38 4.97 -3.11 -5.33
N VAL A 39 3.66 -2.87 -5.19
CA VAL A 39 3.10 -2.31 -3.95
C VAL A 39 3.29 -3.27 -2.78
N LYS A 40 3.07 -4.58 -2.98
CA LYS A 40 3.32 -5.58 -1.92
C LYS A 40 4.78 -5.65 -1.52
N ALA A 41 5.71 -5.53 -2.46
CA ALA A 41 7.14 -5.42 -2.16
C ALA A 41 7.46 -4.13 -1.38
N ASN A 42 6.85 -3.00 -1.73
CA ASN A 42 7.04 -1.74 -1.00
C ASN A 42 6.43 -1.74 0.40
N ASP A 43 5.43 -2.60 0.67
CA ASP A 43 4.71 -2.60 1.94
C ASP A 43 5.60 -3.02 3.13
N VAL A 44 6.64 -3.82 2.88
CA VAL A 44 7.58 -4.25 3.92
C VAL A 44 8.68 -3.22 4.20
N LEU A 45 8.83 -2.21 3.34
CA LEU A 45 9.86 -1.18 3.50
C LEU A 45 9.39 -0.09 4.47
N PHE A 46 10.31 0.39 5.31
CA PHE A 46 10.11 1.52 6.22
C PHE A 46 8.93 1.35 7.20
N GLY A 47 8.53 0.12 7.50
CA GLY A 47 7.43 -0.18 8.42
C GLY A 47 6.05 -0.18 7.77
N ARG A 48 5.25 -1.19 8.12
CA ARG A 48 3.87 -1.38 7.64
C ARG A 48 2.91 -0.34 8.21
N GLN A 49 1.74 -0.20 7.57
CA GLN A 49 0.62 0.67 7.96
C GLN A 49 0.34 0.70 9.48
N GLY A 50 0.23 -0.45 10.13
CA GLY A 50 -0.03 -0.52 11.58
C GLY A 50 1.07 0.14 12.41
N TRP A 51 2.33 -0.18 12.11
CA TRP A 51 3.49 0.44 12.77
C TRP A 51 3.56 1.94 12.53
N GLN A 52 3.28 2.38 11.30
CA GLN A 52 3.25 3.80 10.92
C GLN A 52 2.14 4.58 11.65
N ARG A 53 0.98 3.97 11.89
CA ARG A 53 -0.11 4.55 12.68
C ARG A 53 0.25 4.61 14.16
N GLN A 54 0.83 3.54 14.72
CA GLN A 54 1.27 3.53 16.11
C GLN A 54 2.34 4.61 16.37
N ARG A 55 3.37 4.68 15.54
CA ARG A 55 4.41 5.71 15.65
C ARG A 55 3.85 7.13 15.60
N LEU A 56 2.85 7.37 14.75
CA LEU A 56 2.19 8.68 14.70
C LEU A 56 1.38 8.94 15.99
N ALA A 57 0.65 7.95 16.49
CA ALA A 57 -0.08 8.07 17.74
C ALA A 57 0.85 8.39 18.91
N ASP A 58 1.98 7.69 19.03
CA ASP A 58 2.97 7.94 20.09
C ASP A 58 3.54 9.36 20.03
N LEU A 59 3.82 9.88 18.82
CA LEU A 59 4.29 11.26 18.64
C LEU A 59 3.23 12.29 19.06
N VAL A 60 1.98 12.08 18.65
CA VAL A 60 0.86 12.99 18.98
C VAL A 60 0.57 12.96 20.48
N LEU A 61 0.57 11.79 21.11
CA LEU A 61 0.27 11.61 22.53
C LEU A 61 1.40 12.07 23.46
N SER A 62 2.65 12.04 22.99
CA SER A 62 3.79 12.56 23.73
C SER A 62 3.94 14.08 23.66
N GLY A 63 3.12 14.77 22.86
CA GLY A 63 3.23 16.22 22.63
C GLY A 63 4.47 16.60 21.80
N ALA A 64 5.06 15.64 21.09
CA ALA A 64 6.26 15.84 20.27
C ALA A 64 5.94 16.25 18.81
N VAL A 65 4.70 16.71 18.57
CA VAL A 65 4.18 17.18 17.27
C VAL A 65 3.75 18.62 17.38
#